data_AF-A0A2H0US34-F1
#
_entry.id   AF-A0A2H0US34-F1
#
_cell.length_a   1.000
_cell.length_b   1.000
_cell.length_c   1.000
_cell.angle_alpha   90.00
_cell.angle_beta   90.00
_cell.angle_gamma   90.00
#
_symmetry.space_group_name_H-M   'P 1'
#
loop_
_entity.id
_entity.type
_entity.pdbx_description
1 polymer ?
#
loop_
_entity_poly.entity_id
_entity_poly.type
_entity_poly.pdbx_seq_one_letter_code
_entity_poly.pdbx_strand_id
1 'polypeptide(L)'
;MRKYIGFLAFLVFFLLSLPAISSAAEGKIVGLLPTNPFYFFKEFRRSIHRVFTFKEIRKVDLELSISDDKVLELEKLTEIIPDDKEVLSKGVMNYKDQLVNLADSLDSLSGTSDDKNVSALLDRVVDATIRHNLFFIGLESEYFSDDNELKSVRERIDDILLSIPERLEPMSAFSFRLQKALLQNSESLESEERAKFYGVVSEISEKSLDSSLNMDLAGIRDSFLPYAVVPVFGDIDSEDNSLNDIEDLLPVFDDDGQLPDSSSKSNRAVFDEEAPSKLPSSALPIEIE
;
A
#
# COMPACT_ATOMS: atom_id res chain seq x y z
N MET A 1 -38.74 38.44 -13.35
CA MET A 1 -38.29 37.39 -12.41
C MET A 1 -38.77 35.98 -12.77
N ARG A 2 -40.04 35.75 -13.12
CA ARG A 2 -40.56 34.39 -13.43
C ARG A 2 -39.85 33.61 -14.57
N LYS A 3 -39.18 34.29 -15.52
CA LYS A 3 -38.49 33.63 -16.65
C LYS A 3 -37.14 32.97 -16.28
N TYR A 4 -36.51 33.39 -15.18
CA TYR A 4 -35.20 32.84 -14.77
C TYR A 4 -35.31 31.63 -13.86
N ILE A 5 -36.48 31.43 -13.22
CA ILE A 5 -36.73 30.30 -12.32
C ILE A 5 -36.77 28.98 -13.10
N GLY A 6 -37.35 28.97 -14.30
CA GLY A 6 -37.38 27.78 -15.16
C GLY A 6 -35.99 27.39 -15.68
N PHE A 7 -35.16 28.39 -16.03
CA PHE A 7 -33.79 28.15 -16.51
C PHE A 7 -32.89 27.63 -15.39
N LEU A 8 -33.01 28.16 -14.17
CA LEU A 8 -32.23 27.69 -13.02
C LEU A 8 -32.61 26.25 -12.63
N ALA A 9 -33.90 25.91 -12.64
CA ALA A 9 -34.35 24.55 -12.37
C ALA A 9 -33.88 23.56 -13.44
N PHE A 10 -33.89 23.95 -14.72
CA PHE A 10 -33.36 23.14 -15.81
C PHE A 10 -31.84 22.95 -15.72
N LEU A 11 -31.09 23.99 -15.34
CA LEU A 11 -29.63 23.92 -15.18
C LEU A 11 -29.24 22.99 -14.01
N VAL A 12 -29.95 23.06 -12.88
CA VAL A 12 -29.73 22.17 -11.73
C VAL A 12 -30.08 20.72 -12.09
N PHE A 13 -31.19 20.49 -12.81
CA PHE A 13 -31.57 19.16 -13.26
C PHE A 13 -30.56 18.58 -14.29
N PHE A 14 -30.05 19.41 -15.21
CA PHE A 14 -29.07 19.01 -16.20
C PHE A 14 -27.70 18.71 -15.57
N LEU A 15 -27.27 19.49 -14.58
CA LEU A 15 -26.03 19.24 -13.82
C LEU A 15 -26.10 17.98 -12.95
N LEU A 16 -27.30 17.59 -12.48
CA LEU A 16 -27.53 16.35 -11.73
C LEU A 16 -27.75 15.12 -12.63
N SER A 17 -28.02 15.33 -13.92
CA SER A 17 -28.31 14.28 -14.91
C SER A 17 -27.06 13.75 -15.63
N LEU A 18 -25.87 14.29 -15.37
CA LEU A 18 -24.66 13.78 -16.02
C LEU A 18 -24.41 12.35 -15.52
N PRO A 19 -24.34 11.35 -16.42
CA PRO A 19 -23.98 9.99 -16.03
C PRO A 19 -22.62 10.04 -15.35
N ALA A 20 -22.48 9.33 -14.22
CA ALA A 20 -21.18 9.13 -13.61
C ALA A 20 -20.26 8.51 -14.66
N ILE A 21 -19.30 9.29 -15.16
CA ILE A 21 -18.25 8.79 -16.04
C ILE A 21 -17.38 7.90 -15.14
N SER A 22 -17.75 6.62 -15.04
CA SER A 22 -16.89 5.60 -14.45
C SER A 22 -15.75 5.36 -15.43
N SER A 23 -14.63 6.05 -15.23
CA SER A 23 -13.38 5.75 -15.92
C SER A 23 -12.76 4.51 -15.30
N ALA A 24 -12.85 3.39 -16.02
CA ALA A 24 -12.11 2.17 -15.74
C ALA A 24 -10.70 2.29 -16.36
N ALA A 25 -9.69 2.18 -15.49
CA ALA A 25 -8.27 1.90 -15.73
C ALA A 25 -7.44 2.84 -16.64
N GLU A 26 -6.24 3.14 -16.14
CA GLU A 26 -5.09 3.80 -16.81
C GLU A 26 -5.14 5.34 -16.90
N GLY A 27 -4.53 5.99 -15.90
CA GLY A 27 -4.41 7.45 -15.79
C GLY A 27 -5.65 8.10 -15.18
N LYS A 28 -5.88 7.93 -13.87
CA LYS A 28 -6.91 8.69 -13.15
C LYS A 28 -6.58 10.18 -13.33
N ILE A 29 -7.36 10.91 -14.11
CA ILE A 29 -7.13 12.34 -14.33
C ILE A 29 -7.25 13.02 -12.97
N VAL A 30 -6.11 13.48 -12.44
CA VAL A 30 -6.10 14.31 -11.23
C VAL A 30 -6.93 15.54 -11.54
N GLY A 31 -8.07 15.65 -10.88
CA GLY A 31 -9.02 16.73 -11.12
C GLY A 31 -8.49 18.07 -10.63
N LEU A 32 -9.40 18.92 -10.19
CA LEU A 32 -9.04 20.24 -9.66
C LEU A 32 -8.11 20.12 -8.44
N LEU A 33 -6.93 20.76 -8.50
CA LEU A 33 -5.93 20.78 -7.44
C LEU A 33 -6.30 21.75 -6.31
N PRO A 34 -5.81 21.52 -5.07
CA PRO A 34 -6.04 22.40 -3.91
C PRO A 34 -5.58 23.85 -4.10
N THR A 35 -4.64 24.09 -5.01
CA THR A 35 -4.13 25.44 -5.35
C THR A 35 -5.08 26.24 -6.23
N ASN A 36 -6.05 25.59 -6.87
CA ASN A 36 -6.97 26.27 -7.77
C ASN A 36 -8.05 27.02 -6.97
N PRO A 37 -8.35 28.29 -7.33
CA PRO A 37 -9.36 29.09 -6.62
C PRO A 37 -10.77 28.50 -6.66
N PHE A 38 -11.05 27.56 -7.57
CA PHE A 38 -12.33 26.86 -7.67
C PHE A 38 -12.38 25.55 -6.87
N TYR A 39 -11.32 25.19 -6.14
CA TYR A 39 -11.26 23.94 -5.35
C TYR A 39 -12.40 23.83 -4.34
N PHE A 40 -12.89 24.96 -3.82
CA PHE A 40 -14.06 24.99 -2.94
C PHE A 40 -15.30 24.33 -3.55
N PHE A 41 -15.49 24.40 -4.88
CA PHE A 41 -16.61 23.74 -5.55
C PHE A 41 -16.48 22.21 -5.49
N LYS A 42 -15.24 21.69 -5.52
CA LYS A 42 -14.96 20.25 -5.41
C LYS A 42 -15.29 19.76 -4.00
N GLU A 43 -14.83 20.46 -2.97
CA GLU A 43 -15.16 20.14 -1.56
C GLU A 43 -16.66 20.33 -1.26
N PHE A 44 -17.29 21.35 -1.83
CA PHE A 44 -18.73 21.55 -1.73
C PHE A 44 -19.51 20.41 -2.36
N ARG A 45 -19.09 19.95 -3.56
CA ARG A 45 -19.68 18.79 -4.22
C ARG A 45 -19.52 17.54 -3.35
N ARG A 46 -18.34 17.27 -2.79
CA ARG A 46 -18.09 16.15 -1.88
C ARG A 46 -19.04 16.22 -0.68
N SER A 47 -19.19 17.40 -0.07
CA SER A 47 -20.12 17.64 1.05
C SER A 47 -21.58 17.35 0.69
N ILE A 48 -22.03 17.75 -0.50
CA ILE A 48 -23.37 17.39 -1.00
C ILE A 48 -23.51 15.87 -1.11
N HIS A 49 -22.52 15.17 -1.70
CA HIS A 49 -22.59 13.72 -1.85
C HIS A 49 -22.67 13.02 -0.50
N ARG A 50 -21.94 13.49 0.51
CA ARG A 50 -22.03 12.97 1.89
C ARG A 50 -23.43 13.05 2.45
N VAL A 51 -24.08 14.21 2.33
CA VAL A 51 -25.45 14.43 2.85
C VAL A 51 -26.48 13.52 2.18
N PHE A 52 -26.28 13.17 0.90
CA PHE A 52 -27.20 12.30 0.15
C PHE A 52 -26.79 10.82 0.14
N THR A 53 -25.69 10.44 0.80
CA THR A 53 -25.22 9.05 0.89
C THR A 53 -25.62 8.43 2.22
N PHE A 54 -26.84 7.89 2.26
CA PHE A 54 -27.44 7.38 3.51
C PHE A 54 -27.04 5.94 3.88
N LYS A 55 -26.55 5.14 2.92
CA LYS A 55 -26.18 3.74 3.18
C LYS A 55 -24.75 3.69 3.72
N GLU A 56 -24.55 3.04 4.87
CA GLU A 56 -23.26 2.97 5.56
C GLU A 56 -22.13 2.42 4.67
N ILE A 57 -22.34 1.28 4.01
CA ILE A 57 -21.37 0.72 3.05
C ILE A 57 -21.00 1.75 1.97
N ARG A 58 -21.99 2.48 1.43
CA ARG A 58 -21.74 3.49 0.40
C ARG A 58 -21.05 4.74 0.97
N LYS A 59 -21.24 5.01 2.25
CA LYS A 59 -20.60 6.14 2.92
C LYS A 59 -19.10 5.86 3.13
N VAL A 60 -18.75 4.68 3.63
CA VAL A 60 -17.35 4.24 3.71
C VAL A 60 -16.71 4.23 2.33
N ASP A 61 -17.39 3.68 1.32
CA ASP A 61 -16.94 3.68 -0.06
C ASP A 61 -16.69 5.09 -0.62
N LEU A 62 -17.59 6.03 -0.32
CA LEU A 62 -17.45 7.43 -0.71
C LEU A 62 -16.23 8.08 -0.03
N GLU A 63 -16.08 7.93 1.30
CA GLU A 63 -14.96 8.53 2.02
C GLU A 63 -13.61 7.88 1.63
N LEU A 64 -13.61 6.59 1.29
CA LEU A 64 -12.44 5.91 0.74
C LEU A 64 -12.05 6.49 -0.61
N SER A 65 -13.01 6.66 -1.52
CA SER A 65 -12.76 7.27 -2.83
C SER A 65 -12.27 8.71 -2.73
N ILE A 66 -12.76 9.49 -1.76
CA ILE A 66 -12.27 10.85 -1.52
C ILE A 66 -10.83 10.81 -0.97
N SER A 67 -10.51 9.84 -0.12
CA SER A 67 -9.15 9.62 0.39
C SER A 67 -8.16 9.31 -0.75
N ASP A 68 -8.51 8.39 -1.64
CA ASP A 68 -7.72 8.09 -2.85
C ASP A 68 -7.50 9.35 -3.70
N ASP A 69 -8.56 10.14 -3.93
CA ASP A 69 -8.43 11.36 -4.71
C ASP A 69 -7.51 12.40 -4.05
N LYS A 70 -7.52 12.50 -2.71
CA LYS A 70 -6.66 13.46 -1.99
C LYS A 70 -5.20 13.04 -2.02
N VAL A 71 -4.88 11.74 -1.99
CA VAL A 71 -3.51 11.26 -2.22
C VAL A 71 -3.06 11.60 -3.64
N LEU A 72 -3.88 11.35 -4.65
CA LEU A 72 -3.55 11.71 -6.04
C LEU A 72 -3.40 13.22 -6.25
N GLU A 73 -4.21 14.03 -5.56
CA GLU A 73 -4.03 15.49 -5.55
C GLU A 73 -2.68 15.86 -4.94
N LEU A 74 -2.27 15.21 -3.85
CA LEU A 74 -1.02 15.47 -3.15
C LEU A 74 0.21 15.01 -3.95
N GLU A 75 0.15 13.82 -4.54
CA GLU A 75 1.14 13.33 -5.51
C GLU A 75 1.30 14.31 -6.67
N LYS A 76 0.20 14.85 -7.20
CA LYS A 76 0.32 15.86 -8.25
C LYS A 76 0.95 17.16 -7.75
N LEU A 77 0.70 17.55 -6.50
CA LEU A 77 1.31 18.75 -5.91
C LEU A 77 2.82 18.59 -5.76
N THR A 78 3.32 17.41 -5.38
CA THR A 78 4.78 17.15 -5.30
C THR A 78 5.44 17.23 -6.68
N GLU A 79 4.75 16.84 -7.75
CA GLU A 79 5.27 17.00 -9.11
C GLU A 79 5.33 18.46 -9.58
N ILE A 80 4.30 19.26 -9.29
CA ILE A 80 4.15 20.60 -9.89
C ILE A 80 4.77 21.72 -9.06
N ILE A 81 4.81 21.58 -7.73
CA ILE A 81 5.34 22.57 -6.79
C ILE A 81 6.05 21.88 -5.60
N PRO A 82 7.11 21.09 -5.86
CA PRO A 82 7.83 20.33 -4.83
C PRO A 82 8.41 21.22 -3.71
N ASP A 83 8.78 22.46 -4.03
CA ASP A 83 9.44 23.37 -3.09
C ASP A 83 8.47 24.14 -2.18
N ASP A 84 7.16 24.11 -2.48
CA ASP A 84 6.15 24.83 -1.71
C ASP A 84 5.62 23.99 -0.53
N LYS A 85 6.43 23.95 0.53
CA LYS A 85 6.11 23.18 1.75
C LYS A 85 4.79 23.58 2.39
N GLU A 86 4.39 24.85 2.30
CA GLU A 86 3.12 25.32 2.87
C GLU A 86 1.94 24.70 2.13
N VAL A 87 2.00 24.66 0.79
CA VAL A 87 0.96 24.03 -0.02
C VAL A 87 0.92 22.52 0.18
N LEU A 88 2.08 21.87 0.27
CA LEU A 88 2.17 20.44 0.55
C LEU A 88 1.61 20.09 1.94
N SER A 89 2.00 20.82 2.99
CA SER A 89 1.45 20.67 4.35
C SER A 89 -0.07 20.85 4.37
N LYS A 90 -0.59 21.85 3.66
CA LYS A 90 -2.05 22.01 3.50
C LYS A 90 -2.71 20.80 2.82
N GLY A 91 -2.07 20.21 1.83
CA GLY A 91 -2.52 18.98 1.19
C GLY A 91 -2.54 17.79 2.16
N VAL A 92 -1.49 17.63 2.96
CA VAL A 92 -1.39 16.63 4.05
C VAL A 92 -2.51 16.83 5.07
N MET A 93 -2.78 18.07 5.50
CA MET A 93 -3.89 18.39 6.42
C MET A 93 -5.25 18.07 5.85
N ASN A 94 -5.49 18.42 4.58
CA ASN A 94 -6.73 18.04 3.92
C ASN A 94 -6.91 16.52 3.87
N TYR A 95 -5.85 15.77 3.63
CA TYR A 95 -5.89 14.30 3.67
C TYR A 95 -6.17 13.77 5.08
N LYS A 96 -5.50 14.32 6.11
CA LYS A 96 -5.75 13.95 7.51
C LYS A 96 -7.22 14.11 7.90
N ASP A 97 -7.83 15.25 7.57
CA ASP A 97 -9.25 15.48 7.82
C ASP A 97 -10.14 14.46 7.09
N GLN A 98 -9.70 13.97 5.94
CA GLN A 98 -10.40 12.93 5.21
C GLN A 98 -10.31 11.57 5.90
N LEU A 99 -9.17 11.23 6.51
CA LEU A 99 -9.05 10.02 7.34
C LEU A 99 -9.97 10.07 8.56
N VAL A 100 -10.22 11.26 9.13
CA VAL A 100 -11.20 11.40 10.21
C VAL A 100 -12.58 10.96 9.74
N ASN A 101 -13.04 11.47 8.59
CA ASN A 101 -14.34 11.11 8.03
C ASN A 101 -14.43 9.62 7.63
N LEU A 102 -13.34 9.04 7.12
CA LEU A 102 -13.27 7.62 6.79
C LEU A 102 -13.38 6.75 8.04
N ALA A 103 -12.64 7.07 9.09
CA ALA A 103 -12.71 6.39 10.39
C ALA A 103 -14.13 6.48 10.98
N ASP A 104 -14.73 7.68 11.04
CA ASP A 104 -16.09 7.88 11.54
C ASP A 104 -17.12 7.05 10.75
N SER A 105 -16.90 6.90 9.43
CA SER A 105 -17.78 6.12 8.57
C SER A 105 -17.61 4.61 8.79
N LEU A 106 -16.37 4.14 8.97
CA LEU A 106 -16.08 2.75 9.35
C LEU A 106 -16.67 2.43 10.73
N ASP A 107 -16.57 3.37 11.67
CA ASP A 107 -17.14 3.23 13.00
C ASP A 107 -18.67 3.14 12.98
N SER A 108 -19.31 3.77 11.99
CA SER A 108 -20.75 3.69 11.78
C SER A 108 -21.19 2.47 10.96
N LEU A 109 -20.26 1.69 10.42
CA LEU A 109 -20.58 0.55 9.57
C LEU A 109 -21.20 -0.57 10.40
N SER A 110 -22.45 -0.89 10.13
CA SER A 110 -23.13 -2.07 10.69
C SER A 110 -22.88 -3.30 9.82
N GLY A 111 -22.70 -4.45 10.48
CA GLY A 111 -22.39 -5.72 9.85
C GLY A 111 -20.96 -6.19 10.16
N THR A 112 -20.68 -7.42 9.74
CA THR A 112 -19.38 -8.08 9.88
C THR A 112 -18.88 -8.50 8.51
N SER A 113 -17.62 -8.95 8.43
CA SER A 113 -17.04 -9.51 7.20
C SER A 113 -17.75 -10.77 6.66
N ASP A 114 -18.74 -11.32 7.37
CA ASP A 114 -19.60 -12.38 6.84
C ASP A 114 -20.49 -11.88 5.69
N ASP A 115 -20.81 -10.58 5.65
CA ASP A 115 -21.47 -9.96 4.49
C ASP A 115 -20.44 -9.74 3.38
N LYS A 116 -20.69 -10.34 2.21
CA LYS A 116 -19.81 -10.24 1.04
C LYS A 116 -19.50 -8.80 0.62
N ASN A 117 -20.45 -7.88 0.77
CA ASN A 117 -20.25 -6.46 0.42
C ASN A 117 -19.36 -5.76 1.45
N VAL A 118 -19.53 -6.08 2.74
CA VAL A 118 -18.65 -5.56 3.81
C VAL A 118 -17.25 -6.12 3.62
N SER A 119 -17.10 -7.42 3.40
CA SER A 119 -15.80 -8.03 3.16
C SER A 119 -15.08 -7.44 1.93
N ALA A 120 -15.79 -7.24 0.82
CA ALA A 120 -15.21 -6.59 -0.37
C ALA A 120 -14.86 -5.10 -0.14
N LEU A 121 -15.60 -4.42 0.74
CA LEU A 121 -15.27 -3.06 1.14
C LEU A 121 -14.01 -3.02 2.02
N LEU A 122 -13.90 -3.90 3.01
CA LEU A 122 -12.73 -4.01 3.88
C LEU A 122 -11.46 -4.34 3.07
N ASP A 123 -11.56 -5.21 2.05
CA ASP A 123 -10.46 -5.51 1.12
C ASP A 123 -9.87 -4.21 0.55
N ARG A 124 -10.75 -3.32 0.07
CA ARG A 124 -10.35 -2.05 -0.54
C ARG A 124 -9.86 -1.03 0.47
N VAL A 125 -10.43 -1.01 1.68
CA VAL A 125 -9.97 -0.13 2.76
C VAL A 125 -8.54 -0.51 3.16
N VAL A 126 -8.26 -1.80 3.40
CA VAL A 126 -6.93 -2.27 3.77
C VAL A 126 -5.91 -2.04 2.65
N ASP A 127 -6.27 -2.35 1.40
CA ASP A 127 -5.39 -2.06 0.26
C ASP A 127 -5.05 -0.56 0.14
N ALA A 128 -6.07 0.29 0.14
CA ALA A 128 -5.86 1.73 -0.02
C ALA A 128 -5.07 2.34 1.16
N THR A 129 -5.33 1.91 2.39
CA THR A 129 -4.61 2.42 3.57
C THR A 129 -3.14 2.02 3.53
N ILE A 130 -2.79 0.81 3.09
CA ILE A 130 -1.40 0.42 2.83
C ILE A 130 -0.78 1.31 1.75
N ARG A 131 -1.43 1.46 0.58
CA ARG A 131 -0.93 2.32 -0.51
C ARG A 131 -0.67 3.75 -0.04
N HIS A 132 -1.60 4.30 0.73
CA HIS A 132 -1.47 5.65 1.26
C HIS A 132 -0.32 5.76 2.26
N ASN A 133 -0.16 4.79 3.17
CA ASN A 133 0.94 4.80 4.14
C ASN A 133 2.30 4.82 3.42
N LEU A 134 2.46 4.01 2.37
CA LEU A 134 3.68 3.97 1.55
C LEU A 134 3.95 5.30 0.86
N PHE A 135 2.91 5.90 0.26
CA PHE A 135 3.02 7.23 -0.31
C PHE A 135 3.50 8.26 0.73
N PHE A 136 2.95 8.26 1.94
CA PHE A 136 3.35 9.20 2.99
C PHE A 136 4.76 8.97 3.52
N ILE A 137 5.27 7.75 3.50
CA ILE A 137 6.67 7.46 3.86
C ILE A 137 7.62 7.97 2.78
N GLY A 138 7.27 7.81 1.50
CA GLY A 138 8.00 8.44 0.40
C GLY A 138 8.03 9.96 0.57
N LEU A 139 6.85 10.56 0.79
CA LEU A 139 6.68 11.98 1.01
C LEU A 139 7.49 12.51 2.20
N GLU A 140 7.50 11.79 3.32
CA GLU A 140 8.30 12.11 4.52
C GLU A 140 9.80 12.14 4.19
N SER A 141 10.29 11.12 3.49
CA SER A 141 11.70 11.00 3.15
C SER A 141 12.19 12.08 2.19
N GLU A 142 11.32 12.58 1.30
CA GLU A 142 11.69 13.55 0.27
C GLU A 142 11.53 15.01 0.69
N TYR A 143 10.46 15.37 1.41
CA TYR A 143 10.08 16.79 1.59
C TYR A 143 10.06 17.27 3.05
N PHE A 144 9.95 16.35 4.02
CA PHE A 144 9.50 16.66 5.37
C PHE A 144 10.30 15.94 6.47
N SER A 145 11.63 16.13 6.49
CA SER A 145 12.46 15.60 7.58
C SER A 145 11.94 16.08 8.95
N ASP A 146 11.37 15.14 9.72
CA ASP A 146 10.83 15.33 11.08
C ASP A 146 9.55 16.19 11.18
N ASP A 147 8.60 16.01 10.26
CA ASP A 147 7.30 16.70 10.31
C ASP A 147 6.25 15.92 11.14
N ASN A 148 5.83 16.52 12.26
CA ASN A 148 4.79 16.00 13.14
C ASN A 148 3.44 15.78 12.43
N GLU A 149 3.15 16.52 11.36
CA GLU A 149 1.91 16.36 10.60
C GLU A 149 1.86 15.02 9.87
N LEU A 150 2.96 14.61 9.24
CA LEU A 150 3.04 13.31 8.54
C LEU A 150 2.97 12.15 9.51
N LYS A 151 3.66 12.27 10.65
CA LYS A 151 3.54 11.30 11.74
C LYS A 151 2.09 11.15 12.19
N SER A 152 1.37 12.26 12.38
CA SER A 152 -0.05 12.23 12.77
C SER A 152 -0.97 11.58 11.72
N VAL A 153 -0.63 11.72 10.43
CA VAL A 153 -1.34 11.04 9.34
C VAL A 153 -1.10 9.54 9.40
N ARG A 154 0.16 9.11 9.57
CA ARG A 154 0.51 7.69 9.69
C ARG A 154 -0.15 7.04 10.90
N GLU A 155 -0.10 7.69 12.06
CA GLU A 155 -0.80 7.24 13.27
C GLU A 155 -2.31 7.05 12.99
N ARG A 156 -2.93 7.97 12.26
CA ARG A 156 -4.36 7.84 11.91
C ARG A 156 -4.64 6.70 10.93
N ILE A 157 -3.72 6.40 10.01
CA ILE A 157 -3.84 5.23 9.12
C ILE A 157 -3.78 3.95 9.96
N ASP A 158 -2.83 3.87 10.89
CA ASP A 158 -2.69 2.74 11.80
C ASP A 158 -3.95 2.55 12.65
N ASP A 159 -4.50 3.63 13.22
CA ASP A 159 -5.77 3.60 13.97
C ASP A 159 -6.91 2.99 13.13
N ILE A 160 -7.03 3.39 11.87
CA ILE A 160 -8.04 2.84 10.95
C ILE A 160 -7.82 1.35 10.75
N LEU A 161 -6.58 0.92 10.49
CA LEU A 161 -6.24 -0.49 10.29
C LEU A 161 -6.53 -1.32 11.53
N LEU A 162 -6.19 -0.82 12.71
CA LEU A 162 -6.41 -1.52 13.99
C LEU A 162 -7.89 -1.59 14.37
N SER A 163 -8.70 -0.60 13.98
CA SER A 163 -10.14 -0.60 14.26
C SER A 163 -10.92 -1.72 13.53
N ILE A 164 -10.39 -2.24 12.41
CA ILE A 164 -11.04 -3.27 11.60
C ILE A 164 -11.16 -4.60 12.36
N PRO A 165 -10.07 -5.23 12.85
CA PRO A 165 -10.15 -6.48 13.60
C PRO A 165 -10.82 -6.31 14.98
N GLU A 166 -10.85 -5.10 15.54
CA GLU A 166 -11.54 -4.84 16.80
C GLU A 166 -13.08 -4.95 16.67
N ARG A 167 -13.62 -4.69 15.48
CA ARG A 167 -15.06 -4.41 15.34
C ARG A 167 -15.74 -5.11 14.17
N LEU A 168 -15.05 -5.28 13.06
CA LEU A 168 -15.66 -5.62 11.77
C LEU A 168 -15.35 -7.05 11.33
N GLU A 169 -14.24 -7.64 11.78
CA GLU A 169 -13.89 -9.02 11.46
C GLU A 169 -12.97 -9.68 12.48
N PRO A 170 -12.91 -11.03 12.53
CA PRO A 170 -11.92 -11.73 13.35
C PRO A 170 -10.49 -11.44 12.90
N MET A 171 -9.55 -11.44 13.85
CA MET A 171 -8.13 -11.17 13.59
C MET A 171 -7.54 -12.03 12.47
N SER A 172 -7.90 -13.32 12.38
CA SER A 172 -7.40 -14.20 11.32
C SER A 172 -7.82 -13.78 9.90
N ALA A 173 -9.06 -13.28 9.74
CA ALA A 173 -9.54 -12.78 8.46
C ALA A 173 -8.83 -11.47 8.08
N PHE A 174 -8.64 -10.58 9.08
CA PHE A 174 -7.88 -9.36 8.91
C PHE A 174 -6.41 -9.61 8.54
N SER A 175 -5.72 -10.53 9.25
CA SER A 175 -4.33 -10.90 8.95
C SER A 175 -4.17 -11.38 7.50
N PHE A 176 -5.08 -12.25 7.03
CA PHE A 176 -5.06 -12.71 5.64
C PHE A 176 -5.26 -11.56 4.64
N ARG A 177 -6.20 -10.66 4.94
CA ARG A 177 -6.47 -9.48 4.11
C ARG A 177 -5.29 -8.52 4.05
N LEU A 178 -4.69 -8.24 5.21
CA LEU A 178 -3.50 -7.42 5.36
C LEU A 178 -2.35 -8.05 4.57
N GLN A 179 -2.08 -9.35 4.76
CA GLN A 179 -1.07 -10.08 4.01
C GLN A 179 -1.27 -9.97 2.49
N LYS A 180 -2.50 -10.21 2.03
CA LYS A 180 -2.85 -10.12 0.61
C LYS A 180 -2.57 -8.72 0.05
N ALA A 181 -3.03 -7.68 0.75
CA ALA A 181 -2.80 -6.30 0.34
C ALA A 181 -1.30 -5.95 0.37
N LEU A 182 -0.57 -6.42 1.37
CA LEU A 182 0.87 -6.22 1.46
C LEU A 182 1.61 -6.87 0.28
N LEU A 183 1.31 -8.13 -0.03
CA LEU A 183 1.90 -8.84 -1.17
C LEU A 183 1.63 -8.09 -2.49
N GLN A 184 0.37 -7.73 -2.73
CA GLN A 184 -0.05 -7.02 -3.94
C GLN A 184 0.70 -5.70 -4.14
N ASN A 185 0.90 -4.94 -3.07
CA ASN A 185 1.59 -3.66 -3.15
C ASN A 185 3.11 -3.83 -3.21
N SER A 186 3.68 -4.84 -2.57
CA SER A 186 5.13 -5.09 -2.57
C SER A 186 5.70 -5.52 -3.93
N GLU A 187 4.90 -6.19 -4.77
CA GLU A 187 5.33 -6.66 -6.10
C GLU A 187 5.65 -5.49 -7.06
N SER A 188 5.00 -4.33 -6.86
CA SER A 188 5.20 -3.14 -7.67
C SER A 188 6.29 -2.19 -7.17
N LEU A 189 6.87 -2.45 -5.99
CA LEU A 189 7.82 -1.54 -5.35
C LEU A 189 9.27 -1.81 -5.78
N GLU A 190 10.05 -0.74 -5.90
CA GLU A 190 11.49 -0.83 -6.08
C GLU A 190 12.18 -1.34 -4.81
N SER A 191 13.47 -1.70 -4.89
CA SER A 191 14.21 -2.26 -3.74
C SER A 191 14.21 -1.35 -2.50
N GLU A 192 14.37 -0.04 -2.69
CA GLU A 192 14.37 0.95 -1.61
C GLU A 192 12.97 1.10 -0.97
N GLU A 193 11.93 1.20 -1.79
CA GLU A 193 10.55 1.30 -1.33
C GLU A 193 10.10 0.04 -0.60
N ARG A 194 10.58 -1.14 -1.03
CA ARG A 194 10.37 -2.40 -0.31
C ARG A 194 10.99 -2.39 1.09
N ALA A 195 12.16 -1.79 1.27
CA ALA A 195 12.76 -1.64 2.59
C ALA A 195 11.90 -0.76 3.52
N LYS A 196 11.44 0.39 3.00
CA LYS A 196 10.51 1.29 3.70
C LYS A 196 9.19 0.57 4.05
N PHE A 197 8.67 -0.21 3.12
CA PHE A 197 7.48 -1.05 3.28
C PHE A 197 7.63 -2.06 4.42
N TYR A 198 8.78 -2.74 4.58
CA TYR A 198 8.99 -3.64 5.72
C TYR A 198 8.95 -2.92 7.06
N GLY A 199 9.43 -1.67 7.11
CA GLY A 199 9.30 -0.83 8.30
C GLY A 199 7.84 -0.68 8.73
N VAL A 200 6.94 -0.45 7.78
CA VAL A 200 5.49 -0.34 8.03
C VAL A 200 4.91 -1.65 8.55
N VAL A 201 5.23 -2.76 7.89
CA VAL A 201 4.73 -4.07 8.31
C VAL A 201 5.18 -4.39 9.73
N SER A 202 6.45 -4.10 10.04
CA SER A 202 6.99 -4.29 11.38
C SER A 202 6.30 -3.39 12.41
N GLU A 203 6.08 -2.11 12.09
CA GLU A 203 5.40 -1.16 12.99
C GLU A 203 3.96 -1.58 13.27
N ILE A 204 3.20 -1.98 12.25
CA ILE A 204 1.84 -2.50 12.40
C ILE A 204 1.84 -3.78 13.23
N SER A 205 2.77 -4.71 12.96
CA SER A 205 2.94 -5.95 13.72
C SER A 205 3.20 -5.68 15.20
N GLU A 206 4.08 -4.73 15.50
CA GLU A 206 4.47 -4.36 16.86
C GLU A 206 3.32 -3.68 17.62
N LYS A 207 2.58 -2.78 16.95
CA LYS A 207 1.42 -2.09 17.54
C LYS A 207 0.23 -3.02 17.72
N SER A 208 0.08 -4.03 16.86
CA SER A 208 -0.94 -5.05 17.04
C SER A 208 -0.57 -5.95 18.22
N LEU A 209 -1.20 -5.71 19.37
CA LEU A 209 -0.94 -6.36 20.66
C LEU A 209 -1.18 -7.89 20.69
N ASP A 210 -1.47 -8.53 19.56
CA ASP A 210 -1.74 -9.96 19.49
C ASP A 210 -0.56 -10.74 18.91
N SER A 211 -0.02 -11.63 19.73
CA SER A 211 1.00 -12.62 19.34
C SER A 211 0.63 -13.45 18.11
N SER A 212 -0.68 -13.58 17.80
CA SER A 212 -1.13 -14.29 16.59
C SER A 212 -0.72 -13.59 15.30
N LEU A 213 -0.76 -12.26 15.26
CA LEU A 213 -0.35 -11.48 14.08
C LEU A 213 1.15 -11.61 13.83
N ASN A 214 1.95 -11.65 14.90
CA ASN A 214 3.41 -11.82 14.80
C ASN A 214 3.80 -13.14 14.12
N MET A 215 3.04 -14.22 14.31
CA MET A 215 3.35 -15.52 13.68
C MET A 215 3.09 -15.52 12.18
N ASP A 216 1.99 -14.89 11.73
CA ASP A 216 1.63 -14.81 10.32
C ASP A 216 2.47 -13.76 9.56
N LEU A 217 2.78 -12.62 10.19
CA LEU A 217 3.63 -11.58 9.62
C LEU A 217 5.11 -12.00 9.59
N ALA A 218 5.57 -12.87 10.49
CA ALA A 218 6.90 -13.46 10.40
C ALA A 218 7.08 -14.29 9.11
N GLY A 219 6.04 -15.03 8.70
CA GLY A 219 6.06 -15.76 7.42
C GLY A 219 6.18 -14.84 6.20
N ILE A 220 5.50 -13.68 6.24
CA ILE A 220 5.62 -12.64 5.23
C ILE A 220 7.04 -12.06 5.23
N ARG A 221 7.53 -11.65 6.41
CA ARG A 221 8.89 -11.13 6.58
C ARG A 221 9.90 -12.11 5.98
N ASP A 222 9.77 -13.39 6.31
CA ASP A 222 10.70 -14.42 5.88
C ASP A 222 10.59 -14.76 4.38
N SER A 223 9.40 -14.66 3.76
CA SER A 223 9.26 -14.77 2.29
C SER A 223 9.94 -13.62 1.54
N PHE A 224 10.22 -12.54 2.25
CA PHE A 224 10.79 -11.31 1.73
C PHE A 224 12.27 -11.08 2.10
N LEU A 225 12.77 -11.75 3.14
CA LEU A 225 14.18 -11.73 3.58
C LEU A 225 15.23 -11.99 2.48
N PRO A 226 15.04 -12.87 1.46
CA PRO A 226 16.07 -13.07 0.44
C PRO A 226 16.39 -11.81 -0.39
N TYR A 227 15.60 -10.74 -0.28
CA TYR A 227 15.77 -9.50 -1.03
C TYR A 227 16.24 -8.31 -0.18
N ALA A 228 16.19 -8.42 1.15
CA ALA A 228 16.62 -7.35 2.07
C ALA A 228 18.14 -7.31 2.29
N VAL A 229 18.89 -8.33 1.82
CA VAL A 229 20.35 -8.35 1.84
C VAL A 229 20.89 -7.63 0.59
N VAL A 230 20.53 -6.36 0.43
CA VAL A 230 21.40 -5.46 -0.33
C VAL A 230 22.44 -4.98 0.67
N PRO A 231 23.73 -5.33 0.54
CA PRO A 231 24.74 -4.75 1.39
C PRO A 231 24.64 -3.24 1.21
N VAL A 232 24.23 -2.55 2.27
CA VAL A 232 24.50 -1.13 2.43
C VAL A 232 26.01 -1.06 2.40
N PHE A 233 26.59 -0.71 1.25
CA PHE A 233 27.98 -0.33 1.17
C PHE A 233 28.11 0.88 2.07
N GLY A 234 28.48 0.63 3.33
CA GLY A 234 28.76 1.66 4.30
C GLY A 234 29.79 2.59 3.70
N ASP A 235 29.62 3.87 4.02
CA ASP A 235 30.51 4.96 3.65
C ASP A 235 31.96 4.47 3.69
N ILE A 236 32.53 4.27 2.51
CA ILE A 236 33.97 4.10 2.37
C ILE A 236 34.53 5.46 2.70
N ASP A 237 35.05 5.59 3.93
CA ASP A 237 35.88 6.71 4.34
C ASP A 237 36.95 6.92 3.27
N SER A 238 36.81 8.03 2.55
CA SER A 238 37.69 8.44 1.47
C SER A 238 38.98 9.04 2.04
N GLU A 239 39.77 8.22 2.74
CA GLU A 239 41.11 8.60 3.21
C GLU A 239 42.23 7.62 2.87
N ASP A 240 42.00 6.60 2.03
CA ASP A 240 43.11 5.77 1.53
C ASP A 240 43.24 5.81 0.00
N ASN A 241 44.20 6.59 -0.45
CA ASN A 241 44.54 6.83 -1.84
C ASN A 241 45.44 5.69 -2.37
N SER A 242 44.88 4.49 -2.47
CA SER A 242 45.51 3.28 -2.99
C SER A 242 44.73 2.73 -4.19
N LEU A 243 44.50 3.58 -5.20
CA LEU A 243 43.84 3.26 -6.47
C LEU A 243 44.83 2.70 -7.51
N ASN A 244 45.53 1.60 -7.19
CA ASN A 244 46.37 0.90 -8.18
C ASN A 244 46.15 -0.63 -8.27
N ASP A 245 45.32 -1.25 -7.43
CA ASP A 245 45.21 -2.72 -7.36
C ASP A 245 43.84 -3.30 -7.79
N ILE A 246 43.00 -2.54 -8.51
CA ILE A 246 41.64 -2.99 -8.92
C ILE A 246 41.54 -3.30 -10.44
N GLU A 247 42.62 -3.17 -11.22
CA GLU A 247 42.59 -3.55 -12.65
C GLU A 247 42.63 -5.08 -12.89
N ASP A 248 42.90 -5.90 -11.87
CA ASP A 248 43.06 -7.36 -12.03
C ASP A 248 41.78 -8.20 -11.83
N LEU A 249 40.62 -7.57 -11.61
CA LEU A 249 39.35 -8.28 -11.37
C LEU A 249 38.28 -8.08 -12.44
N LEU A 250 38.61 -7.40 -13.54
CA LEU A 250 37.71 -7.37 -14.70
C LEU A 250 37.94 -8.60 -15.58
N PRO A 251 36.87 -9.32 -15.97
CA PRO A 251 37.01 -10.43 -16.90
C PRO A 251 37.56 -9.90 -18.23
N VAL A 252 38.70 -10.45 -18.65
CA VAL A 252 39.26 -10.19 -19.98
C VAL A 252 38.34 -10.87 -21.00
N PHE A 253 37.57 -10.06 -21.71
CA PHE A 253 36.84 -10.50 -22.90
C PHE A 253 37.85 -10.72 -24.04
N ASP A 254 37.63 -11.73 -24.87
CA ASP A 254 38.37 -11.90 -26.11
C ASP A 254 38.04 -10.77 -27.12
N ASP A 255 38.86 -10.57 -28.15
CA ASP A 255 38.75 -9.48 -29.14
C ASP A 255 37.38 -9.42 -29.87
N ASP A 256 36.57 -10.47 -29.72
CA ASP A 256 35.22 -10.60 -30.29
C ASP A 256 34.09 -10.32 -29.27
N GLY A 257 34.43 -10.03 -28.01
CA GLY A 257 33.48 -9.64 -26.96
C GLY A 257 32.59 -10.77 -26.42
N GLN A 258 33.03 -12.03 -26.46
CA GLN A 258 32.26 -13.16 -25.91
C GLN A 258 32.78 -13.59 -24.53
N LEU A 259 31.87 -14.05 -23.67
CA LEU A 259 32.24 -14.69 -22.41
C LEU A 259 32.77 -16.11 -22.68
N PRO A 260 33.80 -16.58 -21.96
CA PRO A 260 34.34 -17.92 -22.18
C PRO A 260 33.26 -18.99 -21.91
N ASP A 261 33.09 -19.88 -22.89
CA ASP A 261 32.10 -20.96 -22.86
C ASP A 261 32.33 -21.88 -21.66
N SER A 262 31.32 -21.98 -20.79
CA SER A 262 31.35 -22.74 -19.54
C SER A 262 31.26 -24.27 -19.72
N SER A 263 31.25 -24.78 -20.95
CA SER A 263 31.16 -26.22 -21.21
C SER A 263 32.50 -26.96 -21.13
N SER A 264 33.19 -26.93 -19.99
CA SER A 264 34.27 -27.89 -19.70
C SER A 264 34.64 -27.89 -18.21
N LYS A 265 33.93 -28.71 -17.42
CA LYS A 265 34.46 -29.38 -16.22
C LYS A 265 33.50 -30.49 -15.80
N SER A 266 33.64 -31.63 -16.47
CA SER A 266 33.18 -32.94 -16.01
C SER A 266 34.05 -33.36 -14.83
N ASN A 267 33.51 -33.30 -13.60
CA ASN A 267 34.05 -34.02 -12.46
C ASN A 267 33.05 -35.08 -12.03
N ARG A 268 33.41 -36.31 -12.36
CA ARG A 268 32.75 -37.58 -12.10
C ARG A 268 32.94 -37.94 -10.62
N ALA A 269 31.94 -37.66 -9.78
CA ALA A 269 31.85 -38.27 -8.46
C ALA A 269 31.07 -39.58 -8.59
N VAL A 270 31.78 -40.69 -8.41
CA VAL A 270 31.23 -42.04 -8.28
C VAL A 270 30.61 -42.14 -6.90
N PHE A 271 29.29 -42.33 -6.83
CA PHE A 271 28.60 -42.76 -5.61
C PHE A 271 28.06 -44.17 -5.86
N ASP A 272 28.57 -45.11 -5.07
CA ASP A 272 28.15 -46.51 -5.04
C ASP A 272 26.73 -46.61 -4.51
N GLU A 273 25.88 -47.28 -5.29
CA GLU A 273 24.48 -47.56 -5.01
C GLU A 273 24.39 -48.91 -4.27
N GLU A 274 24.29 -48.87 -2.94
CA GLU A 274 24.02 -50.04 -2.11
C GLU A 274 22.53 -50.07 -1.73
N ALA A 275 21.75 -50.90 -2.43
CA ALA A 275 20.48 -51.42 -1.92
C ALA A 275 20.76 -52.67 -1.05
N PRO A 276 19.79 -53.30 -0.34
CA PRO A 276 18.38 -52.96 -0.10
C PRO A 276 17.96 -53.16 1.38
N SER A 277 16.73 -52.79 1.78
CA SER A 277 15.90 -53.71 2.57
C SER A 277 14.42 -53.33 2.60
N LYS A 278 13.60 -54.36 2.36
CA LYS A 278 12.15 -54.41 2.53
C LYS A 278 11.79 -54.44 4.03
N LEU A 279 10.55 -54.04 4.33
CA LEU A 279 9.55 -54.64 5.25
C LEU A 279 8.71 -53.53 5.93
N PRO A 280 7.55 -53.83 6.54
CA PRO A 280 6.42 -54.59 6.02
C PRO A 280 5.08 -53.84 6.15
N SER A 281 4.14 -54.29 5.33
CA SER A 281 2.70 -54.07 5.49
C SER A 281 2.19 -54.67 6.80
N SER A 282 1.50 -53.89 7.63
CA SER A 282 0.56 -54.39 8.62
C SER A 282 -0.53 -53.36 8.91
N ALA A 283 -1.76 -53.74 8.59
CA ALA A 283 -3.00 -53.10 8.95
C ALA A 283 -3.30 -53.20 10.46
N LEU A 284 -4.08 -52.26 11.00
CA LEU A 284 -5.04 -52.53 12.07
C LEU A 284 -6.28 -51.62 11.93
N PRO A 285 -7.49 -52.15 12.18
CA PRO A 285 -8.75 -51.39 12.21
C PRO A 285 -9.00 -50.79 13.61
N ILE A 286 -9.71 -49.67 13.65
CA ILE A 286 -10.24 -49.08 14.88
C ILE A 286 -11.76 -49.27 14.85
N GLU A 287 -12.25 -50.16 15.70
CA GLU A 287 -13.62 -50.23 16.22
C GLU A 287 -13.47 -50.33 17.73
N ILE A 288 -14.01 -49.38 18.51
CA ILE A 288 -14.53 -49.62 19.86
C ILE A 288 -15.64 -48.59 20.17
N GLU A 289 -16.82 -49.16 20.47
CA GLU A 289 -17.98 -48.77 21.32
C GLU A 289 -18.58 -47.35 21.30
#